data_AF-A0A2M7M822-F1
#
_entry.id   AF-A0A2M7M822-F1
#
_cell.length_a   1.000
_cell.length_b   1.000
_cell.length_c   1.000
_cell.angle_alpha   90.00
_cell.angle_beta   90.00
_cell.angle_gamma   90.00
#
_symmetry.space_group_name_H-M   'P 1'
#
loop_
_entity.id
_entity.type
_entity.pdbx_description
1 polymer ?
#
loop_
_entity_poly.entity_id
_entity_poly.type
_entity_poly.pdbx_seq_one_letter_code
_entity_poly.pdbx_strand_id
1 'polypeptide(L)'
;MKPSALKLTIGLLSGGLLAGCGGDPKTGTIPVSESPYDPFTGILATADIQTITAKFLDAPVSGLHYQSPSKEGITGIGGGFYCNSGEVTDFKIGDLLLGSAICQGVVTPQTLTAVVEPKVVIATNTITSVSGTQSTTGKTVQNTVVESYSPTDAPVINRVRLLMSLDDDQDPTNGINLPNDLTAINTTYIDFANSSTFESAATPVINALYSGEAASRLQAASETAASNHFQAQLEQMSQTDKTNYDKATGAYIDKVKVAASQASLNAAASNSGYGDDD
;
A
#
# COMPACT_ATOMS: atom_id res chain seq x y z
N MET A 1 28.01 68.70 13.06
CA MET A 1 27.67 68.43 14.46
C MET A 1 28.81 67.65 15.10
N LYS A 2 29.43 68.22 16.15
CA LYS A 2 30.37 67.55 17.09
C LYS A 2 29.59 66.57 17.99
N PRO A 3 30.22 65.73 18.85
CA PRO A 3 31.48 64.97 18.77
C PRO A 3 31.39 63.55 19.44
N SER A 4 32.54 62.88 19.59
CA SER A 4 32.90 62.00 20.74
C SER A 4 32.26 60.60 20.80
N ALA A 5 32.91 59.53 21.28
CA ALA A 5 34.06 59.34 22.17
C ALA A 5 34.85 58.06 21.71
N LEU A 6 36.18 57.97 21.71
CA LEU A 6 37.18 58.13 22.79
C LEU A 6 36.98 57.07 23.90
N LYS A 7 37.78 55.98 23.89
CA LYS A 7 38.82 55.59 24.89
C LYS A 7 38.47 54.17 25.39
N LEU A 8 39.34 53.25 25.84
CA LEU A 8 40.76 53.18 26.22
C LEU A 8 40.98 51.65 26.45
N THR A 9 41.87 50.95 25.73
CA THR A 9 43.25 50.57 26.12
C THR A 9 43.40 49.52 27.24
N ILE A 10 44.42 48.67 27.05
CA ILE A 10 45.19 47.86 28.03
C ILE A 10 44.59 46.46 28.29
N GLY A 11 45.32 45.35 28.16
CA GLY A 11 46.76 45.14 28.05
C GLY A 11 47.07 43.70 27.63
N LEU A 12 48.30 43.46 27.13
CA LEU A 12 49.32 42.61 27.78
C LEU A 12 48.93 41.11 27.81
N LEU A 13 49.73 40.13 27.37
CA LEU A 13 51.15 40.05 27.07
C LEU A 13 51.39 38.61 26.55
N SER A 14 52.43 38.40 25.72
CA SER A 14 53.21 37.15 25.56
C SER A 14 52.44 35.85 25.20
N GLY A 15 52.66 35.20 24.06
CA GLY A 15 53.95 34.79 23.52
C GLY A 15 54.09 33.28 23.68
N GLY A 16 54.24 32.53 22.59
CA GLY A 16 54.53 31.09 22.64
C GLY A 16 54.13 30.37 21.37
N LEU A 17 55.13 30.00 20.57
CA LEU A 17 55.04 29.19 19.37
C LEU A 17 54.34 27.85 19.63
N LEU A 18 53.68 27.30 18.61
CA LEU A 18 53.83 25.90 18.17
C LEU A 18 53.21 25.74 16.78
N ALA A 19 53.98 25.10 15.90
CA ALA A 19 53.55 24.63 14.59
C ALA A 19 52.51 23.51 14.72
N GLY A 20 51.64 23.33 13.72
CA GLY A 20 51.00 22.04 13.50
C GLY A 20 49.65 22.04 12.80
N CYS A 21 49.69 21.53 11.57
CA CYS A 21 48.65 20.77 10.86
C CYS A 21 47.37 21.47 10.39
N GLY A 22 47.25 21.60 9.06
CA GLY A 22 46.00 21.89 8.38
C GLY A 22 45.00 20.75 8.53
N GLY A 23 43.72 21.11 8.64
CA GLY A 23 42.58 20.22 8.52
C GLY A 23 41.63 20.80 7.48
N ASP A 24 41.43 20.05 6.40
CA ASP A 24 40.46 20.35 5.35
C ASP A 24 39.06 20.57 5.93
N PRO A 25 38.23 21.46 5.36
CA PRO A 25 36.82 21.51 5.69
C PRO A 25 36.18 20.23 5.17
N LYS A 26 36.08 19.20 6.02
CA LYS A 26 35.11 18.15 5.78
C LYS A 26 33.76 18.83 5.75
N THR A 27 33.22 18.97 4.54
CA THR A 27 31.80 19.14 4.31
C THR A 27 31.12 17.99 5.05
N GLY A 28 30.67 18.28 6.26
CA GLY A 28 29.74 17.43 6.98
C GLY A 28 28.45 17.43 6.18
N THR A 29 28.35 16.51 5.23
CA THR A 29 27.05 16.01 4.82
C THR A 29 26.41 15.47 6.09
N ILE A 30 25.49 16.26 6.66
CA ILE A 30 24.48 15.71 7.57
C ILE A 30 23.83 14.59 6.75
N PRO A 31 23.92 13.32 7.17
CA PRO A 31 23.11 12.30 6.55
C PRO A 31 21.67 12.73 6.80
N VAL A 32 21.01 13.17 5.72
CA VAL A 32 19.55 13.19 5.71
C VAL A 32 19.16 11.74 5.95
N SER A 33 18.71 11.46 7.17
CA SER A 33 18.03 10.23 7.51
C SER A 33 16.76 10.20 6.67
N GLU A 34 16.85 9.73 5.44
CA GLU A 34 15.65 9.37 4.69
C GLU A 34 14.94 8.30 5.51
N SER A 35 13.65 8.55 5.72
CA SER A 35 12.76 7.64 6.44
C SER A 35 12.92 6.24 5.84
N PRO A 36 13.31 5.19 6.61
CA PRO A 36 13.53 3.83 6.09
C PRO A 36 12.21 3.12 5.69
N TYR A 37 11.15 3.91 5.53
CA TYR A 37 9.78 3.51 5.31
C TYR A 37 9.40 3.73 3.86
N ASP A 38 8.88 2.68 3.24
CA ASP A 38 8.15 2.84 1.99
C ASP A 38 6.85 3.64 2.27
N PRO A 39 6.65 4.80 1.64
CA PRO A 39 5.46 5.63 1.87
C PRO A 39 4.15 5.00 1.39
N PHE A 40 4.19 3.88 0.65
CA PHE A 40 3.02 3.13 0.21
C PHE A 40 2.65 1.97 1.14
N THR A 41 3.64 1.25 1.69
CA THR A 41 3.39 0.11 2.58
C THR A 41 3.54 0.47 4.06
N GLY A 42 4.24 1.56 4.39
CA GLY A 42 4.60 1.95 5.75
C GLY A 42 5.55 0.98 6.43
N ILE A 43 6.17 0.08 5.68
CA ILE A 43 6.99 -0.99 6.20
C ILE A 43 8.48 -0.65 5.99
N LEU A 44 9.32 -1.08 6.93
CA LEU A 44 10.78 -0.96 6.84
C LEU A 44 11.28 -1.69 5.58
N ALA A 45 12.28 -1.15 4.90
CA ALA A 45 12.94 -1.79 3.75
C ALA A 45 13.48 -3.23 4.01
N THR A 46 13.47 -3.68 5.26
CA THR A 46 13.94 -4.98 5.77
C THR A 46 12.81 -5.89 6.27
N ALA A 47 11.54 -5.53 6.11
CA ALA A 47 10.49 -6.27 6.77
C ALA A 47 10.30 -7.67 6.22
N ASP A 48 10.24 -8.57 7.18
CA ASP A 48 9.87 -9.95 7.01
C ASP A 48 8.50 -10.04 6.32
N ILE A 49 8.40 -10.88 5.30
CA ILE A 49 7.17 -11.14 4.58
C ILE A 49 6.22 -11.87 5.54
N GLN A 50 5.31 -11.13 6.18
CA GLN A 50 4.37 -11.70 7.14
C GLN A 50 3.03 -12.02 6.46
N THR A 51 2.48 -13.19 6.81
CA THR A 51 1.08 -13.48 6.48
C THR A 51 0.18 -12.54 7.27
N ILE A 52 -0.65 -11.77 6.56
CA ILE A 52 -1.66 -10.88 7.12
C ILE A 52 -3.06 -11.39 6.79
N THR A 53 -4.03 -10.97 7.61
CA THR A 53 -5.45 -11.03 7.25
C THR A 53 -5.83 -9.70 6.65
N ALA A 54 -6.13 -9.69 5.36
CA ALA A 54 -6.55 -8.53 4.59
C ALA A 54 -8.05 -8.60 4.29
N LYS A 55 -8.63 -7.48 3.82
CA LYS A 55 -10.03 -7.42 3.38
C LYS A 55 -10.16 -6.84 1.98
N PHE A 56 -11.01 -7.43 1.16
CA PHE A 56 -11.44 -6.86 -0.11
C PHE A 56 -12.75 -6.08 0.10
N LEU A 57 -12.74 -4.77 -0.16
CA LEU A 57 -13.83 -3.85 0.18
C LEU A 57 -14.34 -3.01 -1.01
N ASP A 58 -15.61 -3.22 -1.30
CA ASP A 58 -16.60 -2.46 -2.07
C ASP A 58 -17.98 -2.72 -1.41
N ALA A 59 -18.05 -2.45 -0.10
CA ALA A 59 -18.66 -3.34 0.90
C ALA A 59 -17.89 -4.69 1.01
N PRO A 60 -18.02 -5.46 2.09
CA PRO A 60 -17.33 -6.75 2.17
C PRO A 60 -17.66 -7.66 0.98
N VAL A 61 -16.67 -8.00 0.15
CA VAL A 61 -16.89 -8.84 -1.05
C VAL A 61 -16.51 -10.28 -0.76
N SER A 62 -17.49 -11.19 -0.74
CA SER A 62 -17.30 -12.62 -0.54
C SER A 62 -17.33 -13.39 -1.87
N GLY A 63 -16.57 -14.48 -1.95
CA GLY A 63 -16.56 -15.37 -3.13
C GLY A 63 -15.53 -15.03 -4.21
N LEU A 64 -14.66 -14.04 -4.02
CA LEU A 64 -13.56 -13.77 -4.97
C LEU A 64 -12.45 -14.80 -4.81
N HIS A 65 -12.02 -15.42 -5.91
CA HIS A 65 -10.78 -16.19 -5.92
C HIS A 65 -9.60 -15.21 -5.82
N TYR A 66 -8.65 -15.48 -4.92
CA TYR A 66 -7.40 -14.74 -4.84
C TYR A 66 -6.20 -15.66 -4.98
N GLN A 67 -5.13 -15.17 -5.59
CA GLN A 67 -3.88 -15.91 -5.76
C GLN A 67 -2.68 -14.97 -5.72
N SER A 68 -1.74 -15.23 -4.82
CA SER A 68 -0.43 -14.62 -4.72
C SER A 68 0.65 -15.71 -4.89
N PRO A 69 1.95 -15.36 -4.96
CA PRO A 69 3.03 -16.35 -5.03
C PRO A 69 3.01 -17.39 -3.89
N SER A 70 2.48 -17.03 -2.72
CA SER A 70 2.53 -17.87 -1.52
C SER A 70 1.16 -18.33 -0.99
N LYS A 71 0.05 -17.73 -1.45
CA LYS A 71 -1.31 -17.99 -0.93
C LYS A 71 -2.33 -18.00 -2.05
N GLU A 72 -3.36 -18.81 -1.88
CA GLU A 72 -4.57 -18.75 -2.71
C GLU A 72 -5.79 -19.12 -1.87
N GLY A 73 -6.98 -18.77 -2.36
CA GLY A 73 -8.23 -19.08 -1.67
C GLY A 73 -9.41 -18.28 -2.20
N ILE A 74 -10.45 -18.18 -1.37
CA ILE A 74 -11.68 -17.43 -1.65
C ILE A 74 -11.91 -16.41 -0.53
N THR A 75 -12.33 -15.18 -0.86
CA THR A 75 -12.69 -14.18 0.15
C THR A 75 -13.93 -14.63 0.94
N GLY A 76 -13.88 -14.49 2.27
CA GLY A 76 -15.01 -14.85 3.15
C GLY A 76 -16.11 -13.79 3.22
N ILE A 77 -17.16 -14.06 4.01
CA ILE A 77 -18.36 -13.19 4.19
C ILE A 77 -18.04 -11.76 4.68
N GLY A 78 -16.89 -11.55 5.32
CA GLY A 78 -16.39 -10.24 5.73
C GLY A 78 -15.37 -9.61 4.75
N GLY A 79 -15.29 -10.12 3.52
CA GLY A 79 -14.26 -9.77 2.54
C GLY A 79 -12.86 -10.28 2.89
N GLY A 80 -12.73 -11.07 3.95
CA GLY A 80 -11.45 -11.47 4.52
C GLY A 80 -10.69 -12.48 3.66
N PHE A 81 -9.38 -12.29 3.52
CA PHE A 81 -8.47 -13.22 2.85
C PHE A 81 -7.08 -13.20 3.48
N TYR A 82 -6.26 -14.21 3.18
CA TYR A 82 -4.89 -14.32 3.68
C TYR A 82 -3.89 -14.12 2.56
N CYS A 83 -2.94 -13.23 2.76
CA CYS A 83 -1.84 -13.01 1.83
C CYS A 83 -0.60 -12.57 2.61
N ASN A 84 0.55 -12.64 1.96
CA ASN A 84 1.80 -12.15 2.51
C ASN A 84 1.98 -10.68 2.13
N SER A 85 2.21 -9.82 3.12
CA SER A 85 2.30 -8.37 2.90
C SER A 85 3.34 -8.02 1.82
N GLY A 86 2.96 -7.17 0.87
CA GLY A 86 3.84 -6.75 -0.24
C GLY A 86 3.82 -7.64 -1.48
N GLU A 87 3.29 -8.87 -1.41
CA GLU A 87 3.07 -9.70 -2.59
C GLU A 87 1.98 -9.11 -3.48
N VAL A 88 2.15 -9.19 -4.80
CA VAL A 88 1.05 -8.92 -5.73
C VAL A 88 0.09 -10.11 -5.69
N THR A 89 -1.19 -9.81 -5.49
CA THR A 89 -2.28 -10.78 -5.41
C THR A 89 -3.26 -10.51 -6.54
N ASP A 90 -3.53 -11.53 -7.35
CA ASP A 90 -4.57 -11.52 -8.37
C ASP A 90 -5.93 -11.80 -7.73
N PHE A 91 -6.97 -11.10 -8.18
CA PHE A 91 -8.36 -11.33 -7.79
C PHE A 91 -9.19 -11.71 -9.03
N LYS A 92 -9.97 -12.79 -8.92
CA LYS A 92 -10.68 -13.40 -10.04
C LYS A 92 -12.13 -13.76 -9.68
N ILE A 93 -12.99 -13.77 -10.69
CA ILE A 93 -14.38 -14.23 -10.64
C ILE A 93 -14.50 -15.39 -11.64
N GLY A 94 -14.55 -16.63 -11.16
CA GLY A 94 -14.29 -17.78 -12.05
C GLY A 94 -12.93 -17.63 -12.73
N ASP A 95 -12.90 -17.68 -14.07
CA ASP A 95 -11.69 -17.47 -14.86
C ASP A 95 -11.39 -15.98 -15.16
N LEU A 96 -12.31 -15.06 -14.85
CA LEU A 96 -12.17 -13.64 -15.15
C LEU A 96 -11.18 -12.97 -14.20
N LEU A 97 -10.10 -12.39 -14.74
CA LEU A 97 -9.23 -11.51 -13.96
C LEU A 97 -9.93 -10.17 -13.71
N LEU A 98 -10.25 -9.89 -12.44
CA LEU A 98 -10.79 -8.59 -12.01
C LEU A 98 -9.68 -7.54 -11.93
N GLY A 99 -8.50 -7.96 -11.48
CA GLY A 99 -7.28 -7.15 -11.41
C GLY A 99 -6.30 -7.71 -10.39
N SER A 100 -5.21 -6.99 -10.18
CA SER A 100 -4.15 -7.37 -9.24
C SER A 100 -3.83 -6.18 -8.35
N ALA A 101 -3.49 -6.44 -7.09
CA ALA A 101 -3.10 -5.41 -6.14
C ALA A 101 -2.01 -5.93 -5.21
N ILE A 102 -1.23 -5.01 -4.64
CA ILE A 102 -0.32 -5.34 -3.55
C ILE A 102 -1.15 -5.79 -2.34
N CYS A 103 -0.77 -6.90 -1.73
CA CYS A 103 -1.33 -7.38 -0.48
C CYS A 103 -1.02 -6.37 0.63
N GLN A 104 -2.07 -5.67 1.06
CA GLN A 104 -2.09 -4.71 2.17
C GLN A 104 -3.36 -4.96 3.01
N GLY A 105 -3.52 -4.26 4.14
CA GLY A 105 -4.64 -4.53 5.06
C GLY A 105 -6.03 -4.39 4.43
N VAL A 106 -6.18 -3.52 3.42
CA VAL A 106 -7.41 -3.35 2.65
C VAL A 106 -7.09 -3.26 1.15
N VAL A 107 -7.73 -4.10 0.36
CA VAL A 107 -7.77 -4.03 -1.10
C VAL A 107 -9.16 -3.56 -1.52
N THR A 108 -9.25 -2.69 -2.51
CA THR A 108 -10.50 -2.16 -3.07
C THR A 108 -10.47 -2.23 -4.60
N PRO A 109 -11.61 -2.08 -5.30
CA PRO A 109 -11.63 -1.91 -6.76
C PRO A 109 -10.70 -0.79 -7.27
N GLN A 110 -10.46 0.25 -6.48
CA GLN A 110 -9.48 1.29 -6.79
C GLN A 110 -8.06 0.70 -6.87
N THR A 111 -7.64 -0.06 -5.85
CA THR A 111 -6.28 -0.63 -5.82
C THR A 111 -6.03 -1.70 -6.90
N LEU A 112 -7.08 -2.34 -7.42
CA LEU A 112 -6.95 -3.31 -8.52
C LEU A 112 -6.56 -2.69 -9.87
N THR A 113 -6.66 -1.36 -9.97
CA THR A 113 -6.27 -0.62 -11.17
C THR A 113 -4.84 -0.13 -11.12
N ALA A 114 -4.20 -0.18 -9.95
CA ALA A 114 -2.87 0.38 -9.76
C ALA A 114 -1.83 -0.31 -10.65
N VAL A 115 -0.96 0.49 -11.26
CA VAL A 115 0.22 -0.04 -11.95
C VAL A 115 1.29 -0.30 -10.91
N VAL A 116 1.69 -1.56 -10.80
CA VAL A 116 2.70 -2.02 -9.83
C VAL A 116 3.97 -2.38 -10.57
N GLU A 117 5.08 -1.75 -10.20
CA GLU A 117 6.40 -2.08 -10.71
C GLU A 117 7.28 -2.68 -9.60
N PRO A 118 8.02 -3.76 -9.88
CA PRO A 118 9.02 -4.28 -8.96
C PRO A 118 10.20 -3.32 -8.91
N LYS A 119 10.29 -2.53 -7.84
CA LYS A 119 11.42 -1.66 -7.56
C LYS A 119 12.44 -2.42 -6.72
N VAL A 120 13.68 -2.46 -7.21
CA VAL A 120 14.80 -2.89 -6.39
C VAL A 120 15.04 -1.83 -5.33
N VAL A 121 14.84 -2.19 -4.06
CA VAL A 121 15.16 -1.35 -2.92
C VAL A 121 16.44 -1.89 -2.29
N ILE A 122 17.42 -1.00 -2.11
CA ILE A 122 18.62 -1.32 -1.35
C ILE A 122 18.27 -1.12 0.10
N ALA A 123 17.89 -2.20 0.78
CA ALA A 123 17.74 -2.21 2.21
C ALA A 123 19.14 -2.14 2.83
N THR A 124 19.58 -0.94 3.21
CA THR A 124 20.88 -0.76 3.87
C THR A 124 20.80 -1.26 5.31
N ASN A 125 21.01 -2.56 5.51
CA ASN A 125 21.44 -3.06 6.80
C ASN A 125 22.92 -2.73 6.95
N THR A 126 23.23 -1.62 7.63
CA THR A 126 24.60 -1.31 8.03
C THR A 126 24.94 -2.15 9.25
N ILE A 127 25.60 -3.28 9.05
CA ILE A 127 26.16 -4.06 10.16
C ILE A 127 27.55 -3.48 10.45
N THR A 128 27.68 -2.78 11.58
CA THR A 128 28.99 -2.39 12.12
C THR A 128 29.50 -3.52 12.99
N SER A 129 30.52 -4.24 12.52
CA SER A 129 31.23 -5.24 13.33
C SER A 129 31.95 -4.59 14.51
N VAL A 130 32.29 -5.38 15.52
CA VAL A 130 33.10 -4.97 16.68
C VAL A 130 34.47 -4.38 16.31
N SER A 131 34.97 -4.63 15.09
CA SER A 131 36.19 -4.04 14.53
C SER A 131 35.96 -2.72 13.77
N GLY A 132 34.74 -2.17 13.80
CA GLY A 132 34.37 -0.96 13.08
C GLY A 132 34.17 -1.15 11.57
N THR A 133 34.21 -2.38 11.07
CA THR A 133 33.95 -2.67 9.65
C THR A 133 32.45 -2.66 9.39
N GLN A 134 31.99 -1.74 8.54
CA GLN A 134 30.61 -1.69 8.06
C GLN A 134 30.45 -2.62 6.86
N SER A 135 29.52 -3.57 6.94
CA SER A 135 29.08 -4.38 5.81
C SER A 135 27.66 -3.98 5.43
N THR A 136 27.47 -3.58 4.17
CA THR A 136 26.16 -3.30 3.60
C THR A 136 25.71 -4.52 2.81
N THR A 137 24.78 -5.31 3.35
CA THR A 137 24.20 -6.45 2.63
C THR A 137 22.67 -6.39 2.72
N GLY A 138 22.00 -6.29 1.56
CA GLY A 138 20.54 -6.31 1.48
C GLY A 138 20.03 -5.69 0.18
N LYS A 139 19.74 -6.52 -0.82
CA LYS A 139 18.95 -6.13 -1.99
C LYS A 139 17.59 -6.79 -1.86
N THR A 140 16.53 -6.02 -1.60
CA THR A 140 15.15 -6.50 -1.60
C THR A 140 14.45 -5.99 -2.86
N VAL A 141 13.52 -6.77 -3.39
CA VAL A 141 12.61 -6.28 -4.44
C VAL A 141 11.32 -5.93 -3.73
N GLN A 142 10.92 -4.66 -3.80
CA GLN A 142 9.65 -4.18 -3.29
C GLN A 142 8.75 -3.82 -4.46
N ASN A 143 7.50 -4.23 -4.39
CA ASN A 143 6.50 -3.82 -5.34
C ASN A 143 6.05 -2.41 -4.98
N THR A 144 6.13 -1.47 -5.91
CA THR A 144 5.74 -0.07 -5.70
C THR A 144 4.63 0.30 -6.66
N VAL A 145 3.60 0.98 -6.15
CA VAL A 145 2.58 1.59 -7.00
C VAL A 145 3.19 2.81 -7.67
N VAL A 146 3.22 2.80 -9.01
CA VAL A 146 3.75 3.91 -9.81
C VAL A 146 2.63 4.76 -10.41
N GLU A 147 1.42 4.21 -10.53
CA GLU A 147 0.22 4.93 -10.96
C GLU A 147 -0.98 4.48 -10.15
N SER A 148 -1.78 5.44 -9.66
CA SER A 148 -3.02 5.22 -8.92
C SER A 148 -4.19 5.88 -9.63
N TYR A 149 -5.37 5.28 -9.53
CA TYR A 149 -6.60 5.81 -10.12
C TYR A 149 -7.49 6.45 -9.06
N SER A 150 -8.29 7.42 -9.47
CA SER A 150 -9.36 7.99 -8.63
C SER A 150 -10.45 6.93 -8.40
N PRO A 151 -11.11 6.91 -7.23
CA PRO A 151 -12.28 6.05 -6.99
C PRO A 151 -13.42 6.24 -7.99
N THR A 152 -13.46 7.38 -8.68
CA THR A 152 -14.49 7.74 -9.66
C THR A 152 -14.09 7.47 -11.10
N ASP A 153 -12.87 6.95 -11.35
CA ASP A 153 -12.42 6.70 -12.71
C ASP A 153 -13.16 5.50 -13.32
N ALA A 154 -13.41 5.56 -14.63
CA ALA A 154 -14.15 4.53 -15.37
C ALA A 154 -13.65 3.08 -15.12
N PRO A 155 -12.34 2.79 -15.12
CA PRO A 155 -11.84 1.45 -14.79
C PRO A 155 -12.26 0.98 -13.40
N VAL A 156 -12.28 1.87 -12.40
CA VAL A 156 -12.68 1.54 -11.04
C VAL A 156 -14.19 1.30 -11.01
N ILE A 157 -14.98 2.23 -11.55
CA ILE A 157 -16.44 2.13 -11.56
C ILE A 157 -16.92 0.90 -12.32
N ASN A 158 -16.31 0.54 -13.44
CA ASN A 158 -16.72 -0.66 -14.19
C ASN A 158 -16.44 -1.97 -13.41
N ARG A 159 -15.43 -2.02 -12.54
CA ARG A 159 -15.24 -3.17 -11.62
C ARG A 159 -16.32 -3.23 -10.56
N VAL A 160 -16.64 -2.09 -9.94
CA VAL A 160 -17.73 -1.96 -8.95
C VAL A 160 -19.06 -2.38 -9.57
N ARG A 161 -19.36 -1.90 -10.79
CA ARG A 161 -20.56 -2.27 -11.54
C ARG A 161 -20.66 -3.78 -11.75
N LEU A 162 -19.57 -4.44 -12.13
CA LEU A 162 -19.57 -5.89 -12.29
C LEU A 162 -19.82 -6.60 -10.96
N LEU A 163 -19.13 -6.20 -9.88
CA LEU A 163 -19.32 -6.78 -8.55
C LEU A 163 -20.76 -6.65 -8.06
N MET A 164 -21.34 -5.44 -8.09
CA MET A 164 -22.73 -5.21 -7.71
C MET A 164 -23.73 -5.99 -8.58
N SER A 165 -23.44 -6.16 -9.88
CA SER A 165 -24.34 -6.90 -10.77
C SER A 165 -24.38 -8.41 -10.50
N LEU A 166 -23.30 -8.94 -9.90
CA LEU A 166 -23.14 -10.35 -9.60
C LEU A 166 -23.59 -10.73 -8.18
N ASP A 167 -23.87 -9.74 -7.36
CA ASP A 167 -24.40 -9.91 -6.01
C ASP A 167 -25.68 -10.77 -6.02
N ASP A 168 -25.70 -11.80 -5.17
CA ASP A 168 -26.73 -12.86 -5.18
C ASP A 168 -28.11 -12.32 -4.82
N ASP A 169 -28.18 -11.42 -3.82
CA ASP A 169 -29.43 -10.80 -3.37
C ASP A 169 -29.72 -9.43 -4.00
N GLN A 170 -28.80 -8.92 -4.83
CA GLN A 170 -28.88 -7.60 -5.47
C GLN A 170 -28.96 -6.43 -4.47
N ASP A 171 -28.49 -6.61 -3.23
CA ASP A 171 -28.41 -5.57 -2.20
C ASP A 171 -26.97 -5.39 -1.70
N PRO A 172 -26.16 -4.58 -2.42
CA PRO A 172 -24.75 -4.42 -2.09
C PRO A 172 -24.53 -3.68 -0.75
N THR A 173 -25.57 -3.13 -0.14
CA THR A 173 -25.46 -2.38 1.13
C THR A 173 -25.21 -3.29 2.33
N ASN A 174 -25.51 -4.59 2.21
CA ASN A 174 -25.32 -5.58 3.26
C ASN A 174 -24.03 -6.43 3.07
N GLY A 175 -23.26 -6.14 2.02
CA GLY A 175 -22.14 -6.94 1.54
C GLY A 175 -22.35 -7.25 0.05
N ILE A 176 -21.30 -7.69 -0.64
CA ILE A 176 -21.43 -8.24 -1.99
C ILE A 176 -21.10 -9.71 -1.91
N ASN A 177 -22.08 -10.57 -2.16
CA ASN A 177 -21.95 -12.02 -2.07
C ASN A 177 -21.99 -12.63 -3.47
N LEU A 178 -20.85 -13.13 -3.94
CA LEU A 178 -20.80 -13.86 -5.20
C LEU A 178 -21.32 -15.30 -5.03
N PRO A 179 -21.95 -15.89 -6.05
CA PRO A 179 -22.35 -17.29 -6.02
C PRO A 179 -21.19 -18.23 -5.72
N ASN A 180 -21.48 -19.32 -4.99
CA ASN A 180 -20.47 -20.32 -4.64
C ASN A 180 -19.92 -21.10 -5.86
N ASP A 181 -20.69 -21.18 -6.94
CA ASP A 181 -20.28 -21.83 -8.19
C ASP A 181 -20.07 -20.77 -9.28
N LEU A 182 -18.80 -20.50 -9.58
CA LEU A 182 -18.37 -19.58 -10.63
C LEU A 182 -17.84 -20.32 -11.87
N THR A 183 -17.98 -21.66 -11.94
CA THR A 183 -17.39 -22.49 -13.00
C THR A 183 -17.97 -22.22 -14.39
N ALA A 184 -19.17 -21.64 -14.46
CA ALA A 184 -19.79 -21.23 -15.72
C ALA A 184 -19.13 -19.99 -16.35
N ILE A 185 -18.35 -19.22 -15.60
CA ILE A 185 -17.66 -18.02 -16.09
C ILE A 185 -16.35 -18.43 -16.77
N ASN A 186 -16.39 -18.51 -18.10
CA ASN A 186 -15.24 -18.77 -18.96
C ASN A 186 -14.61 -17.50 -19.56
N THR A 187 -15.19 -16.33 -19.27
CA THR A 187 -14.65 -15.05 -19.74
C THR A 187 -13.38 -14.77 -18.95
N THR A 188 -12.24 -14.69 -19.61
CA THR A 188 -10.95 -14.49 -18.93
C THR A 188 -10.59 -13.02 -18.76
N TYR A 189 -11.17 -12.14 -19.57
CA TYR A 189 -10.78 -10.74 -19.65
C TYR A 189 -11.95 -9.82 -20.01
N ILE A 190 -12.01 -8.68 -19.34
CA ILE A 190 -12.83 -7.52 -19.67
C ILE A 190 -11.92 -6.30 -19.67
N ASP A 191 -11.99 -5.48 -20.73
CA ASP A 191 -11.37 -4.15 -20.71
C ASP A 191 -12.23 -3.18 -19.89
N PHE A 192 -11.94 -3.12 -18.59
CA PHE A 192 -12.65 -2.22 -17.68
C PHE A 192 -12.42 -0.73 -17.98
N ALA A 193 -11.38 -0.37 -18.75
CA ALA A 193 -11.13 1.02 -19.11
C ALA A 193 -12.04 1.51 -20.24
N ASN A 194 -12.61 0.60 -21.03
CA ASN A 194 -13.49 0.94 -22.14
C ASN A 194 -14.98 0.89 -21.76
N SER A 195 -15.50 2.01 -21.25
CA SER A 195 -16.92 2.12 -20.86
C SER A 195 -17.90 1.86 -22.00
N SER A 196 -17.52 2.10 -23.27
CA SER A 196 -18.42 1.91 -24.40
C SER A 196 -18.71 0.45 -24.72
N THR A 197 -17.79 -0.45 -24.36
CA THR A 197 -17.92 -1.90 -24.57
C THR A 197 -18.12 -2.67 -23.28
N PHE A 198 -18.09 -1.99 -22.13
CA PHE A 198 -18.17 -2.66 -20.83
C PHE A 198 -19.44 -3.52 -20.68
N GLU A 199 -20.62 -2.97 -21.00
CA GLU A 199 -21.89 -3.70 -20.81
C GLU A 199 -21.98 -4.96 -21.69
N SER A 200 -21.54 -4.87 -22.95
CA SER A 200 -21.52 -6.03 -23.84
C SER A 200 -20.50 -7.08 -23.40
N ALA A 201 -19.37 -6.66 -22.83
CA ALA A 201 -18.36 -7.56 -22.26
C ALA A 201 -18.78 -8.20 -20.92
N ALA A 202 -19.53 -7.48 -20.08
CA ALA A 202 -20.03 -7.97 -18.80
C ALA A 202 -21.26 -8.89 -18.94
N THR A 203 -22.08 -8.69 -19.97
CA THR A 203 -23.28 -9.49 -20.27
C THR A 203 -23.05 -11.01 -20.23
N PRO A 204 -22.05 -11.60 -20.91
CA PRO A 204 -21.82 -13.04 -20.85
C PRO A 204 -21.43 -13.54 -19.45
N VAL A 205 -20.72 -12.74 -18.66
CA VAL A 205 -20.35 -13.10 -17.27
C VAL A 205 -21.59 -13.19 -16.39
N ILE A 206 -22.47 -12.18 -16.46
CA ILE A 206 -23.70 -12.17 -15.67
C ILE A 206 -24.64 -13.28 -16.12
N ASN A 207 -24.82 -13.48 -17.43
CA ASN A 207 -25.70 -14.51 -17.96
C ASN A 207 -25.21 -15.94 -17.69
N ALA A 208 -23.92 -16.14 -17.44
CA ALA A 208 -23.37 -17.44 -17.03
C ALA A 208 -23.90 -17.88 -15.66
N LEU A 209 -24.22 -16.91 -14.78
CA LEU A 209 -24.75 -17.16 -13.44
C LEU A 209 -26.26 -16.93 -13.34
N TYR A 210 -26.75 -15.90 -14.03
CA TYR A 210 -28.13 -15.42 -13.96
C TYR A 210 -28.69 -15.25 -15.39
N SER A 211 -29.09 -16.36 -15.99
CA SER A 211 -29.50 -16.41 -17.40
C SER A 211 -30.64 -15.44 -17.71
N GLY A 212 -30.39 -14.47 -18.58
CA GLY A 212 -31.39 -13.50 -19.03
C GLY A 212 -31.55 -12.28 -18.13
N GLU A 213 -30.81 -12.18 -17.02
CA GLU A 213 -30.91 -11.09 -16.04
C GLU A 213 -29.86 -10.00 -16.23
N ALA A 214 -28.93 -10.14 -17.18
CA ALA A 214 -27.82 -9.19 -17.36
C ALA A 214 -28.29 -7.74 -17.53
N ALA A 215 -29.35 -7.51 -18.30
CA ALA A 215 -29.86 -6.15 -18.55
C ALA A 215 -30.43 -5.49 -17.28
N SER A 216 -31.23 -6.21 -16.49
CA SER A 216 -31.80 -5.68 -15.24
C SER A 216 -30.72 -5.47 -14.18
N ARG A 217 -29.76 -6.40 -14.06
CA ARG A 217 -28.66 -6.32 -13.11
C ARG A 217 -27.70 -5.17 -13.43
N LEU A 218 -27.35 -4.97 -14.71
CA LEU A 218 -26.53 -3.82 -15.14
C LEU A 218 -27.26 -2.48 -15.02
N GLN A 219 -28.59 -2.48 -15.14
CA GLN A 219 -29.40 -1.28 -14.88
C GLN A 219 -29.41 -0.92 -13.39
N ALA A 220 -29.55 -1.90 -12.50
CA ALA A 220 -29.44 -1.70 -11.05
C ALA A 220 -28.03 -1.23 -10.67
N ALA A 221 -26.99 -1.87 -11.24
CA ALA A 221 -25.59 -1.48 -11.14
C ALA A 221 -25.19 -0.41 -12.18
N SER A 222 -26.02 0.63 -12.34
CA SER A 222 -25.70 1.78 -13.20
C SER A 222 -24.39 2.46 -12.76
N GLU A 223 -23.75 3.21 -13.67
CA GLU A 223 -22.52 3.95 -13.36
C GLU A 223 -22.69 4.88 -12.13
N THR A 224 -23.82 5.58 -12.05
CA THR A 224 -24.14 6.44 -10.91
C THR A 224 -24.37 5.63 -9.62
N ALA A 225 -25.09 4.51 -9.69
CA ALA A 225 -25.32 3.66 -8.52
C ALA A 225 -24.01 3.09 -7.98
N ALA A 226 -23.14 2.58 -8.87
CA ALA A 226 -21.82 2.08 -8.53
C ALA A 226 -20.91 3.16 -7.93
N SER A 227 -20.86 4.33 -8.56
CA SER A 227 -20.07 5.46 -8.04
C SER A 227 -20.54 5.91 -6.66
N ASN A 228 -21.85 5.99 -6.43
CA ASN A 228 -22.41 6.36 -5.13
C ASN A 228 -22.13 5.29 -4.06
N HIS A 229 -22.36 4.02 -4.40
CA HIS A 229 -22.10 2.89 -3.51
C HIS A 229 -20.64 2.89 -3.05
N PHE A 230 -19.70 2.85 -4.00
CA PHE A 230 -18.29 2.74 -3.67
C PHE A 230 -17.78 3.96 -2.88
N GLN A 231 -18.20 5.17 -3.24
CA GLN A 231 -17.84 6.38 -2.49
C GLN A 231 -18.38 6.36 -1.05
N ALA A 232 -19.61 5.86 -0.83
CA ALA A 232 -20.16 5.70 0.52
C ALA A 232 -19.33 4.72 1.36
N GLN A 233 -18.87 3.61 0.75
CA GLN A 233 -18.01 2.62 1.42
C GLN A 233 -16.64 3.21 1.78
N LEU A 234 -16.02 3.97 0.88
CA LEU A 234 -14.76 4.67 1.17
C LEU A 234 -14.93 5.73 2.26
N GLU A 235 -16.07 6.43 2.29
CA GLU A 235 -16.38 7.38 3.36
C GLU A 235 -16.49 6.68 4.71
N GLN A 236 -17.27 5.61 4.81
CA GLN A 236 -17.42 4.82 6.03
C GLN A 236 -16.08 4.23 6.52
N MET A 237 -15.30 3.66 5.60
CA MET A 237 -13.98 3.11 5.90
C MET A 237 -13.04 4.20 6.40
N SER A 238 -13.01 5.35 5.72
CA SER A 238 -12.19 6.46 6.15
C SER A 238 -12.63 6.98 7.49
N GLN A 239 -13.90 6.92 7.88
CA GLN A 239 -14.33 7.38 9.20
C GLN A 239 -13.87 6.43 10.32
N THR A 240 -13.88 5.13 10.05
CA THR A 240 -13.55 4.08 11.02
C THR A 240 -12.05 3.88 11.18
N ASP A 241 -11.29 4.10 10.10
CA ASP A 241 -9.86 3.78 10.02
C ASP A 241 -9.04 4.96 9.43
N LYS A 242 -9.41 6.19 9.82
CA LYS A 242 -8.91 7.49 9.30
C LYS A 242 -7.40 7.56 9.12
N THR A 243 -6.66 6.92 10.02
CA THR A 243 -5.21 7.04 10.04
C THR A 243 -4.55 6.09 9.06
N ASN A 244 -5.23 5.04 8.62
CA ASN A 244 -4.60 3.94 7.91
C ASN A 244 -4.94 3.89 6.41
N TYR A 245 -6.10 4.42 5.98
CA TYR A 245 -6.51 4.41 4.56
C TYR A 245 -6.38 5.79 3.89
N ASP A 246 -5.74 5.85 2.72
CA ASP A 246 -5.69 7.03 1.85
C ASP A 246 -6.67 6.89 0.68
N LYS A 247 -7.71 7.73 0.63
CA LYS A 247 -8.72 7.70 -0.44
C LYS A 247 -8.18 8.08 -1.82
N ALA A 248 -7.13 8.89 -1.89
CA ALA A 248 -6.60 9.37 -3.17
C ALA A 248 -5.86 8.25 -3.90
N THR A 249 -5.13 7.43 -3.14
CA THR A 249 -4.25 6.39 -3.68
C THR A 249 -4.79 4.97 -3.48
N GLY A 250 -5.73 4.78 -2.55
CA GLY A 250 -6.16 3.47 -2.07
C GLY A 250 -5.14 2.80 -1.15
N ALA A 251 -4.03 3.47 -0.80
CA ALA A 251 -2.99 2.89 0.06
C ALA A 251 -3.53 2.62 1.47
N TYR A 252 -3.17 1.47 2.03
CA TYR A 252 -3.51 1.09 3.40
C TYR A 252 -2.25 0.80 4.21
N ILE A 253 -2.02 1.59 5.25
CA ILE A 253 -0.87 1.50 6.15
C ILE A 253 -1.37 1.32 7.57
N ASP A 254 -1.11 0.17 8.19
CA ASP A 254 -1.42 -0.09 9.60
C ASP A 254 -0.42 0.66 10.50
N LYS A 255 -0.66 1.96 10.74
CA LYS A 255 0.27 2.85 11.45
C LYS A 255 0.61 2.38 12.86
N VAL A 256 -0.28 1.62 13.50
CA VAL A 256 -0.04 1.03 14.83
C VAL A 256 0.99 -0.10 14.73
N LYS A 257 0.84 -1.01 13.78
CA LYS A 257 1.86 -2.06 13.53
C LYS A 257 3.19 -1.46 13.11
N VAL A 258 3.17 -0.39 12.32
CA VAL A 258 4.38 0.35 11.94
C VAL A 258 5.08 0.90 13.18
N ALA A 259 4.37 1.60 14.05
CA ALA A 259 4.92 2.13 15.29
C ALA A 259 5.43 1.04 16.25
N ALA A 260 4.71 -0.08 16.37
CA ALA A 260 5.13 -1.23 17.19
C ALA A 260 6.40 -1.90 16.66
N SER A 261 6.51 -2.04 15.34
CA SER A 261 7.70 -2.58 14.68
C SER A 261 8.91 -1.67 14.92
N GLN A 262 8.73 -0.35 14.83
CA GLN A 262 9.79 0.62 15.11
C GLN A 262 10.25 0.60 16.57
N ALA A 263 9.30 0.50 17.52
CA ALA A 263 9.62 0.39 18.94
C ALA A 263 10.44 -0.88 19.22
N SER A 264 10.09 -2.00 18.57
CA SER A 264 10.80 -3.28 18.69
C SER A 264 12.22 -3.20 18.14
N LEU A 265 12.43 -2.55 16.99
CA LEU A 265 13.77 -2.31 16.45
C LEU A 265 14.62 -1.41 17.35
N ASN A 266 14.04 -0.32 17.87
CA ASN A 266 14.74 0.59 18.77
C ASN A 266 15.18 -0.13 20.05
N ALA A 267 14.33 -1.00 20.60
CA ALA A 267 14.66 -1.83 21.75
C ALA A 267 15.80 -2.81 21.42
N ALA A 268 15.76 -3.49 20.27
CA ALA A 268 16.82 -4.40 19.84
C ALA A 268 18.18 -3.70 19.66
N ALA A 269 18.19 -2.49 19.09
CA ALA A 269 19.40 -1.68 18.92
C ALA A 269 19.98 -1.17 20.26
N SER A 270 19.13 -0.90 21.24
CA SER A 270 19.60 -0.48 22.58
C SER A 270 20.24 -1.62 23.38
N ASN A 271 19.85 -2.88 23.12
CA ASN A 271 20.33 -4.04 23.87
C ASN A 271 21.67 -4.61 23.35
N SER A 272 22.11 -4.19 22.16
CA SER A 272 23.43 -4.56 21.61
C SER A 272 24.58 -3.64 22.07
N GLY A 273 24.30 -2.63 22.90
CA GLY A 273 25.25 -1.60 23.33
C GLY A 273 25.85 -1.79 24.74
N TYR A 274 25.54 -2.88 25.45
CA TYR A 274 26.03 -3.13 26.80
C TYR A 274 26.81 -4.45 26.83
N GLY A 275 28.00 -4.43 26.21
CA GLY A 275 29.05 -5.41 26.45
C GLY A 275 30.10 -4.71 27.29
N ASP A 276 30.20 -5.13 28.55
CA ASP A 276 31.09 -4.59 29.56
C ASP A 276 32.56 -4.61 29.08
N ASP A 277 33.20 -3.42 29.11
CA ASP A 277 34.65 -3.31 29.20
C ASP A 277 35.04 -3.71 30.63
N ASP A 278 35.53 -4.94 30.83
CA ASP A 278 36.29 -5.38 32.02
C ASP A 278 37.50 -6.22 31.60
#